data_AF-A0A520BAX8-F1
#
_entry.id   AF-A0A520BAX8-F1
#
_cell.length_a   1.000
_cell.length_b   1.000
_cell.length_c   1.000
_cell.angle_alpha   90.00
_cell.angle_beta   90.00
_cell.angle_gamma   90.00
#
_symmetry.space_group_name_H-M   'P 1'
#
loop_
_entity.id
_entity.type
_entity.pdbx_description
1 polymer ?
#
loop_
_entity_poly.entity_id
_entity_poly.type
_entity_poly.pdbx_seq_one_letter_code
_entity_poly.pdbx_strand_id
1 'polypeptide(L)'
;LIHNSFAQSFLNVFTEKITRDTAFLAMLKQRNLTLDSVLGQINEDKKNANIILSKLKNDQNTFLKDNIYPIAMWVEAQENKTNVDELAEIANSYAEYLSRSKNLYDERKARYGLLLSQLLNNHEKLKHISNKLVQIIYKGLRDQQVIETPNDSRDLKESRAWYRYLFAYTNFILSQNSTQKEKIEYLKLAYQYSPDNLDKTVSNAYFYDMIFLFGEERKSFEEDYLAVLGSDDEKYKELLKMSMNDPSFKSKAKSLSKNATEFDSIWLTEFNKISKTAPSFSLPQIDKSIYTLGVNNKNKWTLIDFWGTWCGPCRKEHPELEKLYQRTKNGQITKLNVI
;
A
#
# COMPACT_ATOMS: atom_id res chain seq x y z
N LEU A 1 -12.66 12.88 -5.22
CA LEU A 1 -13.85 12.37 -4.48
C LEU A 1 -14.66 11.35 -5.28
N ILE A 2 -15.05 11.64 -6.52
CA ILE A 2 -15.84 10.74 -7.40
C ILE A 2 -15.24 9.32 -7.43
N HIS A 3 -13.97 9.19 -7.80
CA HIS A 3 -13.34 7.86 -7.92
C HIS A 3 -13.09 7.14 -6.59
N ASN A 4 -13.27 7.78 -5.44
CA ASN A 4 -13.07 7.15 -4.14
C ASN A 4 -14.41 6.81 -3.47
N SER A 5 -15.28 7.81 -3.28
CA SER A 5 -16.55 7.65 -2.59
C SER A 5 -17.65 7.13 -3.50
N PHE A 6 -17.89 7.80 -4.63
CA PHE A 6 -18.95 7.41 -5.56
C PHE A 6 -18.68 6.06 -6.23
N ALA A 7 -17.40 5.75 -6.48
CA ALA A 7 -17.01 4.46 -7.05
C ALA A 7 -17.39 3.24 -6.20
N GLN A 8 -17.53 3.39 -4.88
CA GLN A 8 -17.91 2.28 -4.00
C GLN A 8 -19.33 1.75 -4.29
N SER A 9 -20.22 2.60 -4.79
CA SER A 9 -21.59 2.20 -5.19
C SER A 9 -21.61 1.16 -6.31
N PHE A 10 -20.50 1.02 -7.05
CA PHE A 10 -20.36 0.09 -8.17
C PHE A 10 -19.44 -1.08 -7.87
N LEU A 11 -19.02 -1.25 -6.62
CA LEU A 11 -18.43 -2.51 -6.19
C LEU A 11 -19.51 -3.58 -6.11
N ASN A 12 -19.10 -4.82 -6.37
CA ASN A 12 -19.85 -5.94 -5.83
C ASN A 12 -19.70 -5.87 -4.32
N VAL A 13 -20.78 -5.50 -3.65
CA VAL A 13 -20.89 -5.65 -2.20
C VAL A 13 -20.56 -7.11 -1.95
N PHE A 14 -19.57 -7.39 -1.09
CA PHE A 14 -19.27 -8.75 -0.64
C PHE A 14 -20.42 -9.21 0.27
N THR A 15 -21.63 -9.31 -0.29
CA THR A 15 -22.85 -9.68 0.43
C THR A 15 -22.63 -11.00 1.14
N GLU A 16 -21.94 -11.96 0.54
CA GLU A 16 -21.56 -13.21 1.20
C GLU A 16 -20.62 -13.03 2.39
N LYS A 17 -19.69 -12.07 2.34
CA LYS A 17 -18.75 -11.79 3.46
C LYS A 17 -19.47 -11.05 4.59
N ILE A 18 -20.22 -10.01 4.24
CA ILE A 18 -20.94 -9.14 5.18
C ILE A 18 -22.09 -9.89 5.88
N THR A 19 -22.78 -10.78 5.18
CA THR A 19 -23.84 -11.62 5.76
C THR A 19 -23.31 -12.65 6.77
N ARG A 20 -22.00 -12.94 6.73
CA ARG A 20 -21.32 -13.88 7.64
C ARG A 20 -20.42 -13.20 8.67
N ASP A 21 -20.26 -11.89 8.58
CA ASP A 21 -19.42 -11.12 9.51
C ASP A 21 -20.15 -10.91 10.84
N THR A 22 -19.69 -11.64 11.86
CA THR A 22 -20.31 -11.62 13.19
C THR A 22 -20.21 -10.26 13.88
N ALA A 23 -19.13 -9.50 13.64
CA ALA A 23 -18.97 -8.16 14.19
C ALA A 23 -19.93 -7.18 13.53
N PHE A 24 -20.08 -7.25 12.21
CA PHE A 24 -21.04 -6.46 11.46
C PHE A 24 -22.48 -6.74 11.90
N LEU A 25 -22.87 -8.01 12.00
CA LEU A 25 -24.20 -8.41 12.45
C LEU A 25 -24.49 -7.95 13.89
N ALA A 26 -23.50 -8.00 14.78
CA ALA A 26 -23.62 -7.47 16.13
C ALA A 26 -23.81 -5.94 16.14
N MET A 27 -23.09 -5.21 15.29
CA MET A 27 -23.25 -3.77 15.12
C MET A 27 -24.65 -3.40 14.62
N LEU A 28 -25.20 -4.14 13.65
CA LEU A 28 -26.56 -3.92 13.17
C LEU A 28 -27.59 -4.05 14.30
N LYS A 29 -27.44 -5.09 15.12
CA LYS A 29 -28.30 -5.31 16.29
C LYS A 29 -28.20 -4.16 17.30
N GLN A 30 -27.01 -3.66 17.59
CA GLN A 30 -26.81 -2.50 18.47
C GLN A 30 -27.46 -1.22 17.95
N ARG A 31 -27.59 -1.09 16.62
CA ARG A 31 -28.19 0.06 15.95
C ARG A 31 -29.68 -0.13 15.61
N ASN A 32 -30.32 -1.20 16.06
CA ASN A 32 -31.70 -1.57 15.70
C ASN A 32 -31.94 -1.64 14.18
N LEU A 33 -30.94 -2.12 13.42
CA LEU A 33 -31.03 -2.33 11.96
C LEU A 33 -31.11 -3.83 11.64
N THR A 34 -31.81 -4.18 10.56
CA THR A 34 -31.82 -5.55 10.01
C THR A 34 -30.87 -5.65 8.82
N LEU A 35 -30.35 -6.86 8.58
CA LEU A 35 -29.51 -7.12 7.40
C LEU A 35 -30.26 -6.80 6.11
N ASP A 36 -31.52 -7.22 6.00
CA ASP A 36 -32.36 -6.96 4.82
C ASP A 36 -32.57 -5.46 4.58
N SER A 37 -32.79 -4.68 5.64
CA SER A 37 -32.94 -3.22 5.52
C SER A 37 -31.65 -2.57 4.99
N VAL A 38 -30.48 -2.99 5.47
CA VAL A 38 -29.20 -2.47 5.00
C VAL A 38 -28.91 -2.89 3.57
N LEU A 39 -29.17 -4.16 3.22
CA LEU A 39 -29.02 -4.63 1.84
C LEU A 39 -29.99 -3.92 0.88
N GLY A 40 -31.21 -3.64 1.34
CA GLY A 40 -32.19 -2.83 0.62
C GLY A 40 -31.66 -1.43 0.32
N GLN A 41 -31.14 -0.73 1.33
CA GLN A 41 -30.54 0.60 1.15
C GLN A 41 -29.35 0.57 0.18
N ILE A 42 -28.46 -0.41 0.31
CA ILE A 42 -27.31 -0.57 -0.58
C ILE A 42 -27.76 -0.74 -2.04
N ASN A 43 -28.81 -1.52 -2.29
CA ASN A 43 -29.35 -1.72 -3.63
C ASN A 43 -29.99 -0.43 -4.18
N GLU A 44 -30.70 0.33 -3.34
CA GLU A 44 -31.26 1.62 -3.72
C GLU A 44 -30.16 2.64 -4.05
N ASP A 45 -29.12 2.72 -3.22
CA ASP A 45 -27.96 3.58 -3.45
C ASP A 45 -27.26 3.24 -4.77
N LYS A 46 -27.09 1.94 -5.07
CA LYS A 46 -26.53 1.48 -6.34
C LYS A 46 -27.41 1.88 -7.54
N LYS A 47 -28.73 1.75 -7.42
CA LYS A 47 -29.68 2.20 -8.46
C LYS A 47 -29.56 3.70 -8.70
N ASN A 48 -29.53 4.50 -7.63
CA ASN A 48 -29.39 5.96 -7.72
C ASN A 48 -28.04 6.35 -8.33
N ALA A 49 -26.96 5.65 -7.97
CA ALA A 49 -25.64 5.87 -8.53
C ALA A 49 -25.61 5.61 -10.06
N ASN A 50 -26.27 4.55 -10.55
CA ASN A 50 -26.41 4.30 -11.99
C ASN A 50 -27.16 5.44 -12.71
N ILE A 51 -28.24 5.97 -12.12
CA ILE A 51 -28.97 7.11 -12.71
C ILE A 51 -28.06 8.34 -12.81
N ILE A 52 -27.32 8.64 -11.75
CA ILE A 52 -26.39 9.78 -11.72
C ILE A 52 -25.28 9.60 -12.76
N LEU A 53 -24.65 8.42 -12.82
CA LEU A 53 -23.58 8.14 -13.77
C LEU A 53 -24.06 8.28 -15.22
N SER A 54 -25.25 7.77 -15.53
CA SER A 54 -25.88 7.92 -16.85
C SER A 54 -26.16 9.37 -17.22
N LYS A 55 -26.56 10.21 -16.25
CA LYS A 55 -26.72 11.65 -16.49
C LYS A 55 -25.37 12.33 -16.76
N LEU A 56 -24.34 12.01 -15.98
CA LEU A 56 -23.00 12.57 -16.15
C LEU A 56 -22.34 12.15 -17.48
N LYS A 57 -22.55 10.90 -17.92
CA LYS A 57 -22.06 10.40 -19.21
C LYS A 57 -22.65 11.16 -20.40
N ASN A 58 -23.91 11.59 -20.28
CA ASN A 58 -24.64 12.31 -21.33
C ASN A 58 -24.60 13.84 -21.18
N ASP A 59 -23.79 14.37 -20.27
CA ASP A 59 -23.65 15.80 -20.07
C ASP A 59 -22.95 16.47 -21.27
N GLN A 60 -23.27 17.73 -21.53
CA GLN A 60 -22.61 18.51 -22.59
C GLN A 60 -21.20 18.94 -22.18
N ASN A 61 -20.93 19.05 -20.88
CA ASN A 61 -19.65 19.42 -20.34
C ASN A 61 -18.60 18.31 -20.55
N THR A 62 -17.61 18.60 -21.39
CA THR A 62 -16.52 17.65 -21.71
C THR A 62 -15.64 17.34 -20.52
N PHE A 63 -15.37 18.32 -19.64
CA PHE A 63 -14.60 18.08 -18.41
C PHE A 63 -15.29 17.06 -17.50
N LEU A 64 -16.61 17.15 -17.32
CA LEU A 64 -17.35 16.16 -16.53
C LEU A 64 -17.28 14.77 -17.14
N LYS A 65 -17.45 14.67 -18.47
CA LYS A 65 -17.36 13.40 -19.21
C LYS A 65 -15.97 12.77 -19.09
N ASP A 66 -14.91 13.56 -19.24
CA ASP A 66 -13.54 13.07 -19.14
C ASP A 66 -13.23 12.56 -17.73
N ASN A 67 -13.72 13.27 -16.70
CA ASN A 67 -13.58 12.85 -15.30
C ASN A 67 -14.30 11.53 -15.01
N ILE A 68 -15.52 11.34 -15.51
CA ILE A 68 -16.29 10.11 -15.23
C ILE A 68 -15.96 8.96 -16.17
N TYR A 69 -15.22 9.20 -17.26
CA TYR A 69 -14.98 8.18 -18.29
C TYR A 69 -14.40 6.86 -17.73
N PRO A 70 -13.37 6.87 -16.85
CA PRO A 70 -12.83 5.63 -16.29
C PRO A 70 -13.84 4.78 -15.52
N ILE A 71 -14.64 5.43 -14.67
CA ILE A 71 -15.66 4.74 -13.88
C ILE A 71 -16.84 4.30 -14.75
N ALA A 72 -17.23 5.10 -15.75
CA ALA A 72 -18.29 4.76 -16.69
C ALA A 72 -17.95 3.50 -17.49
N MET A 73 -16.73 3.42 -18.05
CA MET A 73 -16.26 2.25 -18.80
C MET A 73 -16.23 0.99 -17.93
N TRP A 74 -15.84 1.12 -16.65
CA TRP A 74 -15.89 0.01 -15.70
C TRP A 74 -17.32 -0.48 -15.43
N VAL A 75 -18.27 0.45 -15.19
CA VAL A 75 -19.67 0.08 -14.94
C VAL A 75 -20.29 -0.58 -16.16
N GLU A 76 -20.05 -0.03 -17.35
CA GLU A 76 -20.52 -0.58 -18.62
C GLU A 76 -19.93 -1.99 -18.89
N ALA A 77 -18.67 -2.21 -18.53
CA ALA A 77 -18.06 -3.53 -18.60
C ALA A 77 -18.73 -4.54 -17.65
N GLN A 78 -19.08 -4.13 -16.42
CA GLN A 78 -19.77 -4.99 -15.47
C GLN A 78 -21.17 -5.39 -15.94
N GLU A 79 -21.90 -4.46 -16.56
CA GLU A 79 -23.22 -4.70 -17.15
C GLU A 79 -23.13 -5.68 -18.33
N ASN A 80 -22.05 -5.63 -19.10
CA ASN A 80 -21.78 -6.49 -20.26
C ASN A 80 -20.87 -7.69 -19.94
N LYS A 81 -20.70 -8.06 -18.67
CA LYS A 81 -19.74 -9.11 -18.25
C LYS A 81 -19.93 -10.48 -18.92
N THR A 82 -21.11 -10.78 -19.46
CA THR A 82 -21.42 -12.03 -20.17
C THR A 82 -21.37 -11.89 -21.69
N ASN A 83 -21.36 -10.66 -22.22
CA ASN A 83 -21.29 -10.38 -23.65
C ASN A 83 -19.81 -10.18 -24.05
N VAL A 84 -19.21 -11.22 -24.62
CA VAL A 84 -17.78 -11.27 -24.93
C VAL A 84 -17.36 -10.20 -25.93
N ASP A 85 -18.20 -9.92 -26.94
CA ASP A 85 -17.88 -8.98 -28.01
C ASP A 85 -17.92 -7.54 -27.50
N GLU A 86 -19.00 -7.15 -26.81
CA GLU A 86 -19.12 -5.83 -26.16
C GLU A 86 -18.01 -5.61 -25.13
N LEU A 87 -17.70 -6.62 -24.32
CA LEU A 87 -16.63 -6.53 -23.33
C LEU A 87 -15.25 -6.34 -23.99
N ALA A 88 -15.03 -6.94 -25.16
CA ALA A 88 -13.82 -6.73 -25.95
C ALA A 88 -13.73 -5.30 -26.51
N GLU A 89 -14.84 -4.74 -27.00
CA GLU A 89 -14.90 -3.37 -27.51
C GLU A 89 -14.63 -2.34 -26.41
N ILE A 90 -15.27 -2.51 -25.25
CA ILE A 90 -15.04 -1.67 -24.06
C ILE A 90 -13.56 -1.71 -23.65
N ALA A 91 -12.98 -2.90 -23.58
CA ALA A 91 -11.58 -3.08 -23.19
C ALA A 91 -10.58 -2.50 -24.18
N ASN A 92 -10.80 -2.66 -25.49
CA ASN A 92 -9.93 -2.07 -26.50
C ASN A 92 -10.02 -0.54 -26.49
N SER A 93 -11.24 0.02 -26.38
CA SER A 93 -11.45 1.46 -26.25
C SER A 93 -10.74 2.02 -25.02
N TYR A 94 -10.84 1.32 -23.89
CA TYR A 94 -10.16 1.73 -22.66
C TYR A 94 -8.63 1.63 -22.77
N ALA A 95 -8.11 0.58 -23.42
CA ALA A 95 -6.68 0.43 -23.66
C ALA A 95 -6.12 1.58 -24.54
N GLU A 96 -6.86 2.01 -25.55
CA GLU A 96 -6.50 3.16 -26.38
C GLU A 96 -6.50 4.47 -25.57
N TYR A 97 -7.53 4.68 -24.75
CA TYR A 97 -7.61 5.81 -23.84
C TYR A 97 -6.42 5.87 -22.87
N LEU A 98 -6.03 4.75 -22.26
CA LEU A 98 -4.85 4.69 -21.39
C LEU A 98 -3.56 4.97 -22.14
N SER A 99 -3.42 4.46 -23.37
CA SER A 99 -2.22 4.65 -24.19
C SER A 99 -1.97 6.12 -24.56
N ARG A 100 -3.02 6.94 -24.61
CA ARG A 100 -2.97 8.38 -24.88
C ARG A 100 -2.90 9.23 -23.60
N SER A 101 -3.08 8.62 -22.43
CA SER A 101 -3.14 9.33 -21.15
C SER A 101 -1.75 9.78 -20.69
N LYS A 102 -1.62 11.06 -20.33
CA LYS A 102 -0.35 11.61 -19.81
C LYS A 102 -0.03 11.15 -18.39
N ASN A 103 -1.04 10.78 -17.62
CA ASN A 103 -0.96 10.44 -16.20
C ASN A 103 -2.01 9.36 -15.91
N LEU A 104 -1.61 8.28 -15.24
CA LEU A 104 -2.51 7.20 -14.82
C LEU A 104 -3.16 7.41 -13.44
N TYR A 105 -2.60 8.31 -12.61
CA TYR A 105 -3.09 8.64 -11.27
C TYR A 105 -4.40 9.42 -11.30
N ASP A 106 -4.48 10.41 -12.19
CA ASP A 106 -5.68 11.24 -12.39
C ASP A 106 -6.87 10.34 -12.74
N GLU A 107 -8.04 10.67 -12.21
CA GLU A 107 -9.28 9.88 -12.35
C GLU A 107 -9.14 8.38 -11.98
N ARG A 108 -8.05 7.99 -11.30
CA ARG A 108 -7.72 6.59 -10.98
C ARG A 108 -7.71 5.68 -12.21
N LYS A 109 -7.26 6.17 -13.37
CA LYS A 109 -7.30 5.45 -14.66
C LYS A 109 -6.74 4.02 -14.59
N ALA A 110 -5.59 3.82 -13.93
CA ALA A 110 -4.99 2.47 -13.81
C ALA A 110 -5.88 1.51 -13.01
N ARG A 111 -6.57 1.98 -11.97
CA ARG A 111 -7.45 1.15 -11.14
C ARG A 111 -8.52 0.48 -12.01
N TYR A 112 -9.23 1.27 -12.80
CA TYR A 112 -10.31 0.74 -13.65
C TYR A 112 -9.78 -0.15 -14.77
N GLY A 113 -8.57 0.13 -15.28
CA GLY A 113 -7.93 -0.77 -16.25
C GLY A 113 -7.57 -2.13 -15.64
N LEU A 114 -7.10 -2.15 -14.40
CA LEU A 114 -6.80 -3.38 -13.67
C LEU A 114 -8.08 -4.15 -13.31
N LEU A 115 -9.14 -3.47 -12.86
CA LEU A 115 -10.45 -4.09 -12.63
C LEU A 115 -11.02 -4.71 -13.92
N LEU A 116 -10.91 -3.99 -15.03
CA LEU A 116 -11.32 -4.48 -16.33
C LEU A 116 -10.50 -5.71 -16.74
N SER A 117 -9.17 -5.71 -16.53
CA SER A 117 -8.33 -6.89 -16.79
C SER A 117 -8.75 -8.12 -15.97
N GLN A 118 -9.14 -7.95 -14.70
CA GLN A 118 -9.68 -9.04 -13.88
C GLN A 118 -10.98 -9.58 -14.46
N LEU A 119 -11.88 -8.70 -14.89
CA LEU A 119 -13.15 -9.09 -15.49
C LEU A 119 -12.96 -9.86 -16.80
N LEU A 120 -12.03 -9.42 -17.64
CA LEU A 120 -11.67 -10.08 -18.91
C LEU A 120 -11.07 -11.47 -18.69
N ASN A 121 -10.31 -11.67 -17.61
CA ASN A 121 -9.68 -12.96 -17.31
C ASN A 121 -10.67 -14.09 -17.02
N ASN A 122 -11.94 -13.78 -16.77
CA ASN A 122 -13.01 -14.77 -16.69
C ASN A 122 -13.38 -15.40 -18.05
N HIS A 123 -12.85 -14.86 -19.15
CA HIS A 123 -13.13 -15.30 -20.51
C HIS A 123 -11.84 -15.66 -21.25
N GLU A 124 -11.69 -16.92 -21.66
CA GLU A 124 -10.47 -17.39 -22.33
C GLU A 124 -10.13 -16.56 -23.59
N LYS A 125 -11.14 -16.21 -24.38
CA LYS A 125 -11.00 -15.41 -25.61
C LYS A 125 -10.44 -14.01 -25.37
N LEU A 126 -10.62 -13.45 -24.17
CA LEU A 126 -10.28 -12.06 -23.85
C LEU A 126 -8.94 -11.92 -23.10
N LYS A 127 -8.28 -13.02 -22.74
CA LYS A 127 -6.98 -13.00 -22.04
C LYS A 127 -5.92 -12.18 -22.78
N HIS A 128 -5.89 -12.21 -24.11
CA HIS A 128 -4.93 -11.44 -24.88
C HIS A 128 -5.16 -9.92 -24.74
N ILE A 129 -6.42 -9.46 -24.67
CA ILE A 129 -6.78 -8.06 -24.43
C ILE A 129 -6.44 -7.66 -22.99
N SER A 130 -6.75 -8.54 -22.03
CA SER A 130 -6.36 -8.38 -20.62
C SER A 130 -4.86 -8.18 -20.48
N ASN A 131 -4.05 -9.05 -21.09
CA ASN A 131 -2.59 -8.95 -21.08
C ASN A 131 -2.10 -7.63 -21.70
N LYS A 132 -2.64 -7.23 -22.86
CA LYS A 132 -2.30 -5.94 -23.49
C LYS A 132 -2.60 -4.76 -22.56
N LEU A 133 -3.76 -4.77 -21.92
CA LEU A 133 -4.19 -3.73 -20.98
C LEU A 133 -3.26 -3.64 -19.77
N VAL A 134 -2.93 -4.78 -19.15
CA VAL A 134 -1.99 -4.86 -18.02
C VAL A 134 -0.60 -4.35 -18.43
N GLN A 135 -0.13 -4.65 -19.64
CA GLN A 135 1.18 -4.17 -20.11
C GLN A 135 1.23 -2.65 -20.31
N ILE A 136 0.16 -2.04 -20.83
CA ILE A 136 0.05 -0.57 -20.93
C ILE A 136 0.14 0.06 -19.53
N ILE A 137 -0.59 -0.51 -18.57
CA ILE A 137 -0.61 -0.03 -17.18
C ILE A 137 0.75 -0.22 -16.51
N TYR A 138 1.37 -1.39 -16.67
CA TYR A 138 2.70 -1.69 -16.14
C TYR A 138 3.73 -0.66 -16.61
N LYS A 139 3.78 -0.39 -17.92
CA LYS A 139 4.70 0.59 -18.50
C LYS A 139 4.45 1.99 -17.94
N GLY A 140 3.19 2.44 -17.94
CA GLY A 140 2.84 3.76 -17.43
C GLY A 140 3.16 3.94 -15.95
N LEU A 141 2.82 2.96 -15.11
CA LEU A 141 3.12 2.99 -13.68
C LEU A 141 4.63 2.95 -13.41
N ARG A 142 5.40 2.18 -14.18
CA ARG A 142 6.86 2.13 -14.06
C ARG A 142 7.50 3.47 -14.42
N ASP A 143 7.09 4.04 -15.54
CA ASP A 143 7.72 5.24 -16.11
C ASP A 143 7.30 6.52 -15.35
N GLN A 144 6.17 6.49 -14.62
CA GLN A 144 5.62 7.63 -13.87
C GLN A 144 5.81 7.51 -12.35
N GLN A 145 6.75 6.69 -11.88
CA GLN A 145 7.04 6.60 -10.44
C GLN A 145 7.41 7.97 -9.86
N VAL A 146 6.86 8.28 -8.69
CA VAL A 146 7.12 9.53 -7.97
C VAL A 146 8.24 9.29 -6.96
N ILE A 147 9.32 10.05 -7.09
CA ILE A 147 10.44 10.05 -6.14
C ILE A 147 10.24 11.23 -5.21
N GLU A 148 10.06 10.97 -3.92
CA GLU A 148 9.75 11.99 -2.92
C GLU A 148 10.93 12.30 -1.99
N THR A 149 11.01 13.55 -1.51
CA THR A 149 11.88 14.01 -0.42
C THR A 149 11.07 14.44 0.82
N PRO A 150 11.66 14.50 2.04
CA PRO A 150 10.93 14.70 3.30
C PRO A 150 10.02 15.94 3.39
N ASN A 151 10.26 16.97 2.55
CA ASN A 151 9.53 18.23 2.55
C ASN A 151 8.44 18.34 1.47
N ASP A 152 8.11 17.25 0.79
CA ASP A 152 7.18 17.30 -0.33
C ASP A 152 5.73 17.50 0.14
N SER A 153 4.92 18.06 -0.76
CA SER A 153 3.51 18.35 -0.50
C SER A 153 2.71 17.07 -0.24
N ARG A 154 1.59 17.21 0.46
CA ARG A 154 0.66 16.09 0.71
C ARG A 154 0.22 15.42 -0.60
N ASP A 155 -0.01 16.19 -1.66
CA ASP A 155 -0.47 15.65 -2.94
C ASP A 155 0.60 14.75 -3.60
N LEU A 156 1.88 15.12 -3.48
CA LEU A 156 2.99 14.30 -3.96
C LEU A 156 3.12 13.00 -3.17
N LYS A 157 2.99 13.07 -1.84
CA LYS A 157 2.93 11.89 -0.95
C LYS A 157 1.82 10.93 -1.36
N GLU A 158 0.61 11.45 -1.53
CA GLU A 158 -0.55 10.66 -1.93
C GLU A 158 -0.37 10.07 -3.34
N SER A 159 0.25 10.81 -4.27
CA SER A 159 0.58 10.32 -5.61
C SER A 159 1.59 9.17 -5.58
N ARG A 160 2.71 9.34 -4.86
CA ARG A 160 3.72 8.31 -4.66
C ARG A 160 3.12 7.03 -4.08
N ALA A 161 2.39 7.15 -2.98
CA ALA A 161 1.80 6.00 -2.29
C ALA A 161 0.87 5.21 -3.22
N TRP A 162 0.07 5.92 -4.02
CA TRP A 162 -0.79 5.30 -5.04
C TRP A 162 0.03 4.61 -6.15
N TYR A 163 1.00 5.31 -6.76
CA TYR A 163 1.81 4.73 -7.84
C TYR A 163 2.59 3.49 -7.40
N ARG A 164 3.15 3.53 -6.20
CA ARG A 164 3.84 2.39 -5.58
C ARG A 164 2.88 1.22 -5.41
N TYR A 165 1.74 1.43 -4.77
CA TYR A 165 0.76 0.37 -4.53
C TYR A 165 0.22 -0.25 -5.84
N LEU A 166 -0.16 0.57 -6.82
CA LEU A 166 -0.68 0.09 -8.10
C LEU A 166 0.39 -0.65 -8.92
N PHE A 167 1.64 -0.19 -8.87
CA PHE A 167 2.74 -0.87 -9.54
C PHE A 167 3.03 -2.21 -8.85
N ALA A 168 3.02 -2.25 -7.52
CA ALA A 168 3.18 -3.48 -6.76
C ALA A 168 2.10 -4.51 -7.11
N TYR A 169 0.84 -4.08 -7.14
CA TYR A 169 -0.29 -4.90 -7.56
C TYR A 169 -0.13 -5.43 -8.99
N THR A 170 0.29 -4.56 -9.91
CA THR A 170 0.46 -4.91 -11.33
C THR A 170 1.55 -5.97 -11.51
N ASN A 171 2.65 -5.87 -10.76
CA ASN A 171 3.68 -6.91 -10.74
C ASN A 171 3.15 -8.22 -10.13
N PHE A 172 2.35 -8.15 -9.06
CA PHE A 172 1.73 -9.35 -8.47
C PHE A 172 0.85 -10.10 -9.48
N ILE A 173 0.01 -9.43 -10.26
CA ILE A 173 -0.83 -10.10 -11.27
C ILE A 173 0.00 -10.65 -12.44
N LEU A 174 1.03 -9.94 -12.88
CA LEU A 174 1.94 -10.42 -13.94
C LEU A 174 2.67 -11.70 -13.51
N SER A 175 2.98 -11.82 -12.21
CA SER A 175 3.63 -13.02 -11.67
C SER A 175 2.80 -14.29 -11.80
N GLN A 176 1.47 -14.19 -11.82
CA GLN A 176 0.57 -15.35 -11.79
C GLN A 176 0.62 -16.21 -13.06
N ASN A 177 0.97 -15.61 -14.20
CA ASN A 177 1.02 -16.28 -15.50
C ASN A 177 2.44 -16.32 -16.10
N SER A 178 3.46 -16.20 -15.24
CA SER A 178 4.86 -16.07 -15.65
C SER A 178 5.67 -17.33 -15.38
N THR A 179 6.81 -17.48 -16.05
CA THR A 179 7.77 -18.55 -15.73
C THR A 179 8.29 -18.41 -14.30
N GLN A 180 8.81 -19.48 -13.69
CA GLN A 180 9.33 -19.40 -12.32
C GLN A 180 10.37 -18.29 -12.12
N LYS A 181 11.25 -18.09 -13.12
CA LYS A 181 12.28 -17.05 -13.08
C LYS A 181 11.66 -15.64 -13.09
N GLU A 182 10.71 -15.40 -13.99
CA GLU A 182 10.00 -14.11 -14.08
C GLU A 182 9.12 -13.86 -12.86
N LYS A 183 8.49 -14.90 -12.32
CA LYS A 183 7.64 -14.84 -11.13
C LYS A 183 8.41 -14.28 -9.94
N ILE A 184 9.64 -14.73 -9.74
CA ILE A 184 10.53 -14.23 -8.67
C ILE A 184 10.82 -12.74 -8.86
N GLU A 185 11.15 -12.30 -10.08
CA GLU A 185 11.43 -10.89 -10.36
C GLU A 185 10.19 -9.99 -10.19
N TYR A 186 9.03 -10.44 -10.67
CA TYR A 186 7.78 -9.71 -10.49
C TYR A 186 7.38 -9.61 -9.01
N LEU A 187 7.45 -10.71 -8.25
CA LEU A 187 7.09 -10.66 -6.82
C LEU A 187 8.10 -9.86 -6.00
N LYS A 188 9.38 -9.86 -6.39
CA LYS A 188 10.38 -8.96 -5.82
C LYS A 188 10.01 -7.50 -6.05
N LEU A 189 9.63 -7.12 -7.27
CA LEU A 189 9.15 -5.76 -7.56
C LEU A 189 7.85 -5.44 -6.81
N ALA A 190 6.93 -6.40 -6.70
CA ALA A 190 5.70 -6.25 -5.92
C ALA A 190 6.01 -5.92 -4.45
N TYR A 191 6.95 -6.63 -3.84
CA TYR A 191 7.42 -6.33 -2.49
C TYR A 191 8.13 -4.96 -2.42
N GLN A 192 9.09 -4.68 -3.30
CA GLN A 192 9.89 -3.45 -3.26
C GLN A 192 9.06 -2.17 -3.43
N TYR A 193 7.96 -2.25 -4.18
CA TYR A 193 7.02 -1.15 -4.40
C TYR A 193 5.78 -1.24 -3.51
N SER A 194 5.72 -2.19 -2.57
CA SER A 194 4.71 -2.14 -1.52
C SER A 194 4.83 -0.82 -0.73
N PRO A 195 3.71 -0.26 -0.23
CA PRO A 195 3.73 0.97 0.55
C PRO A 195 4.73 0.92 1.71
N ASP A 196 5.69 1.84 1.70
CA ASP A 196 6.70 1.94 2.74
C ASP A 196 6.21 2.80 3.92
N ASN A 197 7.11 3.13 4.85
CA ASN A 197 6.74 3.89 6.04
C ASN A 197 6.25 5.31 5.72
N LEU A 198 6.70 5.92 4.63
CA LEU A 198 6.20 7.23 4.18
C LEU A 198 4.79 7.08 3.61
N ASP A 199 4.58 6.09 2.73
CA ASP A 199 3.29 5.84 2.09
C ASP A 199 2.20 5.50 3.12
N LYS A 200 2.55 4.77 4.18
CA LYS A 200 1.64 4.42 5.28
C LYS A 200 1.07 5.64 6.01
N THR A 201 1.77 6.78 6.01
CA THR A 201 1.26 8.03 6.62
C THR A 201 0.09 8.64 5.84
N VAL A 202 -0.06 8.26 4.57
CA VAL A 202 -1.12 8.72 3.65
C VAL A 202 -1.87 7.52 3.05
N SER A 203 -2.11 6.50 3.86
CA SER A 203 -2.69 5.23 3.41
C SER A 203 -4.08 5.37 2.75
N ASN A 204 -4.79 6.47 3.03
CA ASN A 204 -6.02 6.86 2.35
C ASN A 204 -5.85 7.01 0.82
N ALA A 205 -4.63 7.27 0.34
CA ALA A 205 -4.34 7.45 -1.08
C ALA A 205 -4.57 6.18 -1.91
N TYR A 206 -4.30 5.00 -1.33
CA TYR A 206 -4.40 3.69 -2.00
C TYR A 206 -5.37 2.72 -1.29
N PHE A 207 -5.97 3.12 -0.17
CA PHE A 207 -6.93 2.29 0.57
C PHE A 207 -8.05 1.74 -0.32
N TYR A 208 -8.67 2.60 -1.13
CA TYR A 208 -9.74 2.16 -2.03
C TYR A 208 -9.22 1.22 -3.11
N ASP A 209 -8.06 1.48 -3.70
CA ASP A 209 -7.46 0.61 -4.70
C ASP A 209 -7.20 -0.79 -4.15
N MET A 210 -6.71 -0.88 -2.91
CA MET A 210 -6.50 -2.14 -2.20
C MET A 210 -7.80 -2.94 -2.07
N ILE A 211 -8.87 -2.31 -1.59
CA ILE A 211 -10.17 -2.96 -1.44
C ILE A 211 -10.80 -3.31 -2.80
N PHE A 212 -10.70 -2.43 -3.79
CA PHE A 212 -11.32 -2.64 -5.10
C PHE A 212 -10.67 -3.81 -5.83
N LEU A 213 -9.34 -3.92 -5.75
CA LEU A 213 -8.57 -4.90 -6.51
C LEU A 213 -8.45 -6.26 -5.80
N PHE A 214 -8.39 -6.31 -4.47
CA PHE A 214 -8.29 -7.56 -3.71
C PHE A 214 -9.57 -8.01 -2.99
N GLY A 215 -10.48 -7.08 -2.69
CA GLY A 215 -11.62 -7.34 -1.82
C GLY A 215 -11.31 -7.36 -0.32
N GLU A 216 -10.05 -7.15 0.05
CA GLU A 216 -9.60 -7.08 1.44
C GLU A 216 -8.33 -6.26 1.60
N GLU A 217 -7.97 -5.98 2.86
CA GLU A 217 -6.73 -5.27 3.13
C GLU A 217 -5.52 -6.13 2.80
N ARG A 218 -4.67 -5.63 1.91
CA ARG A 218 -3.37 -6.20 1.58
C ARG A 218 -2.32 -5.11 1.52
N LYS A 219 -1.54 -4.99 2.59
CA LYS A 219 -0.60 -3.88 2.79
C LYS A 219 0.77 -4.10 2.15
N SER A 220 1.09 -5.35 1.79
CA SER A 220 2.40 -5.75 1.25
C SER A 220 2.29 -7.04 0.45
N PHE A 221 3.31 -7.30 -0.38
CA PHE A 221 3.54 -8.53 -1.15
C PHE A 221 4.76 -9.31 -0.67
N GLU A 222 5.20 -9.04 0.56
CA GLU A 222 6.31 -9.72 1.22
C GLU A 222 6.16 -11.24 1.19
N GLU A 223 5.03 -11.75 1.68
CA GLU A 223 4.84 -13.19 1.87
C GLU A 223 4.83 -13.92 0.52
N ASP A 224 4.27 -13.31 -0.53
CA ASP A 224 4.31 -13.85 -1.88
C ASP A 224 5.74 -13.96 -2.39
N TYR A 225 6.54 -12.91 -2.20
CA TYR A 225 7.93 -12.91 -2.63
C TYR A 225 8.73 -13.98 -1.88
N LEU A 226 8.61 -14.04 -0.55
CA LEU A 226 9.31 -15.03 0.26
C LEU A 226 8.86 -16.47 -0.08
N ALA A 227 7.60 -16.68 -0.43
CA ALA A 227 7.06 -17.99 -0.79
C ALA A 227 7.65 -18.56 -2.08
N VAL A 228 8.12 -17.72 -3.00
CA VAL A 228 8.72 -18.17 -4.28
C VAL A 228 10.24 -18.27 -4.25
N LEU A 229 10.88 -17.80 -3.17
CA LEU A 229 12.30 -18.04 -2.93
C LEU A 229 12.51 -19.53 -2.65
N GLY A 230 13.63 -20.08 -3.13
CA GLY A 230 13.92 -21.50 -3.05
C GLY A 230 14.25 -21.94 -1.63
N SER A 231 15.54 -22.10 -1.36
CA SER A 231 15.99 -22.67 -0.08
C SER A 231 15.79 -21.72 1.10
N ASP A 232 15.74 -22.27 2.33
CA ASP A 232 15.76 -21.46 3.56
C ASP A 232 16.99 -20.56 3.64
N ASP A 233 18.12 -20.97 3.05
CA ASP A 233 19.33 -20.14 2.96
C ASP A 233 19.12 -18.90 2.06
N GLU A 234 18.35 -19.02 0.98
CA GLU A 234 17.98 -17.87 0.13
C GLU A 234 17.00 -16.94 0.84
N LYS A 235 15.97 -17.51 1.48
CA LYS A 235 15.02 -16.74 2.29
C LYS A 235 15.70 -16.01 3.42
N TYR A 236 16.63 -16.66 4.13
CA TYR A 236 17.44 -16.05 5.18
C TYR A 236 18.23 -14.85 4.67
N LYS A 237 18.95 -14.99 3.54
CA LYS A 237 19.73 -13.89 2.96
C LYS A 237 18.85 -12.71 2.59
N GLU A 238 17.66 -12.97 2.04
CA GLU A 238 16.74 -11.90 1.65
C GLU A 238 16.10 -11.23 2.86
N LEU A 239 15.60 -12.00 3.84
CA LEU A 239 15.09 -11.48 5.11
C LEU A 239 16.14 -10.68 5.87
N LEU A 240 17.40 -11.09 5.83
CA LEU A 240 18.50 -10.33 6.42
C LEU A 240 18.61 -8.95 5.76
N LYS A 241 18.59 -8.86 4.42
CA LYS A 241 18.59 -7.56 3.72
C LYS A 241 17.33 -6.74 4.02
N MET A 242 16.16 -7.36 4.01
CA MET A 242 14.89 -6.69 4.32
C MET A 242 14.94 -6.07 5.73
N SER A 243 15.50 -6.82 6.69
CA SER A 243 15.63 -6.38 8.08
C SER A 243 16.53 -5.17 8.30
N MET A 244 17.37 -4.84 7.31
CA MET A 244 18.19 -3.64 7.33
C MET A 244 17.37 -2.36 7.09
N ASN A 245 16.30 -2.47 6.30
CA ASN A 245 15.41 -1.35 5.99
C ASN A 245 14.19 -1.31 6.94
N ASP A 246 13.71 -2.48 7.35
CA ASP A 246 12.56 -2.62 8.25
C ASP A 246 12.88 -3.65 9.35
N PRO A 247 13.16 -3.21 10.60
CA PRO A 247 13.52 -4.10 11.69
C PRO A 247 12.48 -5.18 12.03
N SER A 248 11.22 -5.06 11.58
CA SER A 248 10.19 -6.08 11.82
C SER A 248 10.55 -7.45 11.23
N PHE A 249 11.39 -7.48 10.18
CA PHE A 249 11.89 -8.71 9.55
C PHE A 249 12.97 -9.43 10.37
N LYS A 250 13.54 -8.77 11.39
CA LYS A 250 14.68 -9.31 12.13
C LYS A 250 14.37 -10.64 12.80
N SER A 251 13.16 -10.81 13.35
CA SER A 251 12.74 -12.07 13.98
C SER A 251 12.62 -13.21 12.97
N LYS A 252 12.00 -12.96 11.81
CA LYS A 252 11.87 -13.93 10.70
C LYS A 252 13.25 -14.32 10.14
N ALA A 253 14.15 -13.36 9.98
CA ALA A 253 15.53 -13.64 9.58
C ALA A 253 16.24 -14.52 10.62
N LYS A 254 16.08 -14.21 11.92
CA LYS A 254 16.69 -15.00 13.01
C LYS A 254 16.19 -16.44 13.02
N SER A 255 14.90 -16.70 12.77
CA SER A 255 14.35 -18.06 12.78
C SER A 255 14.89 -18.95 11.65
N LEU A 256 15.35 -18.37 10.54
CA LEU A 256 15.97 -19.11 9.45
C LEU A 256 17.51 -19.14 9.52
N SER A 257 18.11 -18.47 10.51
CA SER A 257 19.55 -18.49 10.71
C SER A 257 20.03 -19.85 11.23
N LYS A 258 21.04 -20.43 10.56
CA LYS A 258 21.74 -21.63 11.07
C LYS A 258 22.41 -21.39 12.43
N ASN A 259 22.82 -20.14 12.70
CA ASN A 259 23.49 -19.74 13.95
C ASN A 259 22.64 -18.70 14.69
N ALA A 260 21.52 -19.13 15.28
CA ALA A 260 20.58 -18.23 15.97
C ALA A 260 21.20 -17.49 17.17
N THR A 261 22.20 -18.07 17.83
CA THR A 261 22.93 -17.46 18.96
C THR A 261 23.80 -16.29 18.53
N GLU A 262 24.42 -16.35 17.34
CA GLU A 262 25.30 -15.32 16.80
C GLU A 262 24.57 -14.31 15.91
N PHE A 263 23.32 -14.61 15.54
CA PHE A 263 22.54 -13.81 14.60
C PHE A 263 22.51 -12.31 14.94
N ASP A 264 22.31 -11.95 16.21
CA ASP A 264 22.23 -10.54 16.60
C ASP A 264 23.56 -9.79 16.37
N SER A 265 24.69 -10.48 16.51
CA SER A 265 26.04 -9.94 16.22
C SER A 265 26.27 -9.80 14.72
N ILE A 266 25.88 -10.81 13.93
CA ILE A 266 25.95 -10.80 12.47
C ILE A 266 25.08 -9.67 11.92
N TRP A 267 23.83 -9.59 12.36
CA TRP A 267 22.89 -8.55 11.95
C TRP A 267 23.43 -7.16 12.25
N LEU A 268 23.97 -6.94 13.46
CA LEU A 268 24.56 -5.65 13.83
C LEU A 268 25.77 -5.30 12.96
N THR A 269 26.60 -6.29 12.65
CA THR A 269 27.75 -6.12 11.76
C THR A 269 27.31 -5.69 10.35
N GLU A 270 26.32 -6.36 9.77
CA GLU A 270 25.78 -5.99 8.46
C GLU A 270 25.08 -4.62 8.47
N PHE A 271 24.28 -4.34 9.50
CA PHE A 271 23.63 -3.05 9.67
C PHE A 271 24.64 -1.90 9.75
N ASN A 272 25.74 -2.09 10.48
CA ASN A 272 26.79 -1.09 10.61
C ASN A 272 27.55 -0.85 9.29
N LYS A 273 27.66 -1.84 8.39
CA LYS A 273 28.31 -1.67 7.08
C LYS A 273 27.55 -0.71 6.17
N ILE A 274 26.23 -0.69 6.25
CA ILE A 274 25.38 0.16 5.40
C ILE A 274 25.00 1.49 6.07
N SER A 275 25.19 1.58 7.38
CA SER A 275 24.84 2.77 8.16
C SER A 275 25.89 3.86 7.98
N LYS A 276 25.42 5.11 7.91
CA LYS A 276 26.30 6.28 7.94
C LYS A 276 26.59 6.66 9.38
N THR A 277 27.81 7.11 9.64
CA THR A 277 28.15 7.72 10.93
C THR A 277 27.24 8.92 11.18
N ALA A 278 26.58 8.96 12.34
CA ALA A 278 25.75 10.09 12.72
C ALA A 278 26.61 11.37 12.80
N PRO A 279 26.14 12.52 12.27
CA PRO A 279 26.87 13.77 12.39
C PRO A 279 27.13 14.12 13.86
N SER A 280 28.33 14.60 14.17
CA SER A 280 28.63 15.10 15.51
C SER A 280 27.86 16.40 15.74
N PHE A 281 27.29 16.54 16.93
CA PHE A 281 26.62 17.76 17.37
C PHE A 281 26.91 18.06 18.84
N SER A 282 26.70 19.31 19.22
CA SER A 282 26.69 19.75 20.62
C SER A 282 25.50 20.64 20.88
N LEU A 283 24.80 20.41 22.00
CA LEU A 283 23.58 21.12 22.37
C LEU A 283 23.64 21.57 23.84
N PRO A 284 23.17 22.78 24.16
CA PRO A 284 22.99 23.20 25.55
C PRO A 284 21.83 22.43 26.18
N GLN A 285 22.04 21.95 27.39
CA GLN A 285 21.02 21.33 28.21
C GLN A 285 20.29 22.39 29.06
N ILE A 286 19.21 21.96 29.74
CA ILE A 286 18.41 22.83 30.62
C ILE A 286 19.28 23.46 31.74
N ASP A 287 20.27 22.72 32.23
CA ASP A 287 21.21 23.17 33.27
C ASP A 287 22.40 24.00 32.72
N LYS A 288 22.38 24.36 31.43
CA LYS A 288 23.46 25.04 30.68
C LYS A 288 24.71 24.20 30.45
N SER A 289 24.76 22.94 30.87
CA SER A 289 25.83 22.04 30.45
C SER A 289 25.73 21.74 28.95
N ILE A 290 26.85 21.32 28.33
CA ILE A 290 26.87 20.95 26.92
C ILE A 290 26.82 19.43 26.79
N TYR A 291 25.84 18.94 26.04
CA TYR A 291 25.82 17.55 25.58
C TYR A 291 26.54 17.44 24.24
N THR A 292 27.48 16.50 24.09
CA THR A 292 28.18 16.22 22.82
C THR A 292 28.01 14.76 22.42
N LEU A 293 27.44 14.52 21.23
CA LEU A 293 27.28 13.17 20.70
C LEU A 293 28.66 12.52 20.44
N GLY A 294 28.84 11.27 20.88
CA GLY A 294 30.05 10.48 20.63
C GLY A 294 31.11 10.52 21.75
N VAL A 295 31.18 11.59 22.53
CA VAL A 295 32.02 11.64 23.76
C VAL A 295 31.35 10.89 24.89
N ASN A 296 30.04 11.09 25.05
CA ASN A 296 29.30 10.60 26.22
C ASN A 296 28.87 9.12 26.11
N ASN A 297 28.87 8.51 24.91
CA ASN A 297 28.12 7.27 24.64
C ASN A 297 28.85 6.24 23.76
N LYS A 298 30.18 6.10 23.85
CA LYS A 298 30.89 5.04 23.10
C LYS A 298 30.33 3.66 23.48
N ASN A 299 30.04 2.83 22.46
CA ASN A 299 29.47 1.49 22.58
C ASN A 299 28.04 1.39 23.15
N LYS A 300 27.26 2.48 23.16
CA LYS A 300 25.83 2.49 23.50
C LYS A 300 24.99 2.97 22.33
N TRP A 301 23.81 2.38 22.15
CA TRP A 301 22.76 2.95 21.31
C TRP A 301 22.32 4.27 21.91
N THR A 302 22.06 5.27 21.07
CA THR A 302 21.54 6.58 21.50
C THR A 302 20.24 6.84 20.73
N LEU A 303 19.12 6.88 21.46
CA LEU A 303 17.84 7.36 20.96
C LEU A 303 17.81 8.88 21.13
N ILE A 304 17.52 9.61 20.06
CA ILE A 304 17.39 11.06 20.03
C ILE A 304 15.95 11.35 19.62
N ASP A 305 15.20 12.06 20.46
CA ASP A 305 13.83 12.47 20.16
C ASP A 305 13.75 13.97 19.87
N PHE A 306 13.13 14.33 18.74
CA PHE A 306 12.96 15.73 18.31
C PHE A 306 11.51 16.15 18.53
N TRP A 307 11.26 16.94 19.57
CA TRP A 307 9.90 17.37 19.94
C TRP A 307 9.84 18.86 20.30
N GLY A 308 8.62 19.35 20.50
CA GLY A 308 8.35 20.72 20.99
C GLY A 308 7.19 20.74 21.97
N THR A 309 7.16 21.72 22.88
CA THR A 309 6.15 21.83 23.94
C THR A 309 4.70 21.90 23.44
N TRP A 310 4.53 22.36 22.20
CA TRP A 310 3.27 22.45 21.49
C TRP A 310 2.88 21.18 20.71
N CYS A 311 3.76 20.17 20.60
CA CYS A 311 3.50 18.94 19.85
C CYS A 311 2.53 18.01 20.60
N GLY A 312 1.26 18.01 20.20
CA GLY A 312 0.20 17.18 20.79
C GLY A 312 0.50 15.66 20.77
N PRO A 313 0.87 15.08 19.62
CA PRO A 313 1.28 13.67 19.52
C PRO A 313 2.48 13.32 20.39
N CYS A 314 3.56 14.13 20.37
CA CYS A 314 4.75 13.90 21.19
C CYS A 314 4.41 13.81 22.68
N ARG A 315 3.58 14.75 23.20
CA ARG A 315 3.13 14.71 24.61
C ARG A 315 2.37 13.43 24.97
N LYS A 316 1.68 12.79 24.01
CA LYS A 316 1.01 11.50 24.24
C LYS A 316 2.00 10.33 24.30
N GLU A 317 3.16 10.45 23.64
CA GLU A 317 4.24 9.45 23.63
C GLU A 317 5.18 9.57 24.83
N HIS A 318 5.33 10.77 25.41
CA HIS A 318 6.23 11.03 26.54
C HIS A 318 6.08 10.07 27.73
N PRO A 319 4.87 9.64 28.16
CA PRO A 319 4.76 8.68 29.26
C PRO A 319 5.51 7.36 29.00
N GLU A 320 5.57 6.89 27.76
CA GLU A 320 6.31 5.69 27.40
C GLU A 320 7.81 5.94 27.26
N LEU A 321 8.21 7.11 26.73
CA LEU A 321 9.62 7.54 26.70
C LEU A 321 10.19 7.72 28.11
N GLU A 322 9.42 8.29 29.03
CA GLU A 322 9.81 8.44 30.43
C GLU A 322 10.03 7.07 31.09
N LYS A 323 9.11 6.11 30.88
CA LYS A 323 9.31 4.73 31.35
C LYS A 323 10.59 4.13 30.78
N LEU A 324 10.88 4.32 29.48
CA LEU A 324 12.10 3.83 28.84
C LEU A 324 13.37 4.47 29.44
N TYR A 325 13.34 5.78 29.66
CA TYR A 325 14.42 6.53 30.29
C TYR A 325 14.69 6.00 31.72
N GLN A 326 13.65 5.82 32.53
CA GLN A 326 13.80 5.30 33.90
C GLN A 326 14.37 3.88 33.92
N ARG A 327 13.95 2.99 33.02
CA ARG A 327 14.52 1.64 32.89
C ARG A 327 16.01 1.70 32.53
N THR A 328 16.39 2.64 31.66
CA THR A 328 17.79 2.87 31.27
C THR A 328 18.61 3.39 32.45
N LYS A 329 18.11 4.39 33.17
CA LYS A 329 18.73 4.98 34.36
C LYS A 329 18.91 3.98 35.50
N ASN A 330 17.94 3.10 35.69
CA ASN A 330 17.95 2.03 36.69
C ASN A 330 18.80 0.82 36.29
N GLY A 331 19.53 0.88 35.17
CA GLY A 331 20.42 -0.19 34.71
C GLY A 331 19.69 -1.42 34.16
N GLN A 332 18.38 -1.35 33.94
CA GLN A 332 17.63 -2.45 33.32
C GLN A 332 17.89 -2.52 31.79
N ILE A 333 18.27 -1.40 31.17
CA ILE A 333 18.71 -1.33 29.77
C ILE A 333 20.05 -0.60 29.71
N THR A 334 21.16 -1.34 29.84
CA THR A 334 22.50 -0.77 30.01
C THR A 334 23.16 -0.25 28.73
N LYS A 335 22.67 -0.69 27.57
CA LYS A 335 23.23 -0.38 26.24
C LYS A 335 22.46 0.71 25.47
N LEU A 336 21.49 1.36 26.11
CA LEU A 336 20.71 2.45 25.52
C LEU A 336 21.03 3.75 26.27
N ASN A 337 21.05 4.85 25.55
CA ASN A 337 20.97 6.21 26.08
C ASN A 337 19.78 6.89 25.41
N VAL A 338 19.03 7.69 26.15
CA VAL A 338 17.88 8.45 25.64
C VAL A 338 18.18 9.93 25.86
N ILE A 339 18.00 10.74 24.81
CA ILE A 339 18.29 12.18 24.79
C ILE A 339 17.07 12.93 24.28
#